data_AF-A0A7J4LKN6-F1
#
_entry.id   AF-A0A7J4LKN6-F1
#
_cell.length_a   1.000
_cell.length_b   1.000
_cell.length_c   1.000
_cell.angle_alpha   90.00
_cell.angle_beta   90.00
_cell.angle_gamma   90.00
#
_symmetry.space_group_name_H-M   'P 1'
#
loop_
_entity.id
_entity.type
_entity.pdbx_description
1 polymer ?
#
loop_
_entity_poly.entity_id
_entity_poly.type
_entity_poly.pdbx_seq_one_letter_code
_entity_poly.pdbx_strand_id
1 'polypeptide(L)'
;MDFEGLLERLDFISKAGIRSAAGDDVEGMIADAKPDAKPSSQREKMVLGYLTTICAEKNDPAECVITRSGIDYAGIELERGTLVIRGDAGDRAGTTMKGGKLIIDGSAGVDTGRSMSGGEIHAKEIRGIGPTLGGRIYAEKAGSVAPGQKARIFIAGKPLKTGILGRLGL
;
A
#
# COMPACT_ATOMS: atom_id res chain seq x y z
N MET A 1 -6.89 -19.40 -12.43
CA MET A 1 -7.11 -18.17 -13.23
C MET A 1 -5.89 -17.32 -13.00
N ASP A 2 -5.35 -16.70 -14.04
CA ASP A 2 -4.18 -15.82 -13.93
C ASP A 2 -4.61 -14.34 -13.81
N PHE A 3 -3.63 -13.45 -13.70
CA PHE A 3 -3.86 -12.02 -13.56
C PHE A 3 -4.57 -11.40 -14.78
N GLU A 4 -4.21 -11.81 -15.99
CA GLU A 4 -4.84 -11.29 -17.22
C GLU A 4 -6.30 -11.75 -17.33
N GLY A 5 -6.57 -13.03 -17.05
CA GLY A 5 -7.95 -13.56 -17.00
C GLY A 5 -8.81 -12.90 -15.92
N LEU A 6 -8.21 -12.45 -14.81
CA LEU A 6 -8.91 -11.62 -13.82
C LEU A 6 -9.26 -10.25 -14.41
N LEU A 7 -8.33 -9.58 -15.11
CA LEU A 7 -8.57 -8.26 -15.69
C LEU A 7 -9.70 -8.27 -16.71
N GLU A 8 -9.80 -9.31 -17.53
CA GLU A 8 -10.86 -9.48 -18.54
C GLU A 8 -12.25 -9.65 -17.91
N ARG A 9 -12.32 -10.18 -16.69
CA ARG A 9 -13.58 -10.45 -15.98
C ARG A 9 -14.12 -9.27 -15.15
N LEU A 10 -13.36 -8.19 -15.03
CA LEU A 10 -13.75 -7.04 -14.20
C LEU A 10 -14.44 -5.96 -15.04
N ASP A 11 -15.72 -5.70 -14.78
CA ASP A 11 -16.41 -4.54 -15.37
C ASP A 11 -15.97 -3.23 -14.71
N PHE A 12 -15.74 -3.26 -13.39
CA PHE A 12 -15.28 -2.14 -12.57
C PHE A 12 -14.30 -2.61 -11.51
N ILE A 13 -13.36 -1.73 -11.15
CA ILE A 13 -12.34 -2.02 -10.15
C ILE A 13 -12.90 -1.71 -8.76
N SER A 14 -13.04 -2.75 -7.93
CA SER A 14 -13.37 -2.60 -6.50
C SER A 14 -12.82 -3.78 -5.71
N LYS A 15 -12.58 -3.59 -4.40
CA LYS A 15 -12.16 -4.69 -3.50
C LYS A 15 -13.12 -5.88 -3.56
N ALA A 16 -14.44 -5.60 -3.55
CA ALA A 16 -15.48 -6.63 -3.58
C ALA A 16 -15.53 -7.37 -4.93
N GLY A 17 -15.46 -6.64 -6.05
CA GLY A 17 -15.45 -7.24 -7.39
C GLY A 17 -14.22 -8.14 -7.62
N ILE A 18 -13.04 -7.65 -7.25
CA ILE A 18 -11.79 -8.42 -7.37
C ILE A 18 -11.82 -9.65 -6.46
N ARG A 19 -12.28 -9.51 -5.21
CA ARG A 19 -12.42 -10.65 -4.29
C ARG A 19 -13.35 -11.74 -4.84
N SER A 20 -14.45 -11.35 -5.46
CA SER A 20 -15.40 -12.29 -6.08
C SER A 20 -14.79 -13.00 -7.30
N ALA A 21 -14.00 -12.28 -8.11
CA ALA A 21 -13.45 -12.80 -9.35
C ALA A 21 -12.14 -13.61 -9.17
N ALA A 22 -11.28 -13.23 -8.23
CA ALA A 22 -9.95 -13.83 -8.04
C ALA A 22 -9.99 -15.25 -7.46
N GLY A 23 -11.07 -15.62 -6.76
CA GLY A 23 -11.18 -16.94 -6.12
C GLY A 23 -10.17 -17.11 -4.99
N ASP A 24 -9.55 -18.30 -4.91
CA ASP A 24 -8.71 -18.66 -3.78
C ASP A 24 -7.22 -18.37 -3.93
N ASP A 25 -6.70 -18.43 -5.15
CA ASP A 25 -5.27 -18.30 -5.45
C ASP A 25 -4.84 -16.84 -5.69
N VAL A 26 -4.95 -16.02 -4.64
CA VAL A 26 -4.59 -14.59 -4.71
C VAL A 26 -3.06 -14.41 -4.76
N GLU A 27 -2.30 -15.24 -4.05
CA GLU A 27 -0.84 -15.16 -3.99
C GLU A 27 -0.19 -15.53 -5.32
N GLY A 28 -0.68 -16.58 -6.00
CA GLY A 28 -0.27 -16.93 -7.35
C GLY A 28 -0.50 -15.78 -8.33
N MET A 29 -1.69 -15.16 -8.30
CA MET A 29 -1.99 -13.99 -9.15
C MET A 29 -1.05 -12.80 -8.91
N ILE A 30 -0.64 -12.54 -7.66
CA ILE A 30 0.30 -11.46 -7.33
C ILE A 30 1.69 -11.77 -7.88
N ALA A 31 2.15 -13.02 -7.74
CA ALA A 31 3.42 -13.47 -8.29
C ALA A 31 3.44 -13.39 -9.83
N ASP A 32 2.35 -13.82 -10.46
CA ASP A 32 2.19 -13.95 -11.91
C ASP A 32 1.96 -12.64 -12.64
N ALA A 33 1.69 -11.53 -11.95
CA ALA A 33 1.39 -10.22 -12.55
C ALA A 33 2.60 -9.61 -13.28
N LYS A 34 3.16 -10.28 -14.31
CA LYS A 34 4.31 -9.92 -15.15
C LYS A 34 5.57 -9.48 -14.38
N PRO A 35 6.51 -10.38 -14.07
CA PRO A 35 7.75 -10.02 -13.36
C PRO A 35 8.65 -9.03 -14.12
N ASP A 36 8.57 -8.97 -15.46
CA ASP A 36 9.49 -8.19 -16.30
C ASP A 36 8.88 -6.91 -16.91
N ALA A 37 7.57 -6.67 -16.71
CA ALA A 37 6.88 -5.47 -17.15
C ALA A 37 6.12 -4.86 -15.96
N LYS A 38 6.55 -3.68 -15.52
CA LYS A 38 5.80 -2.89 -14.53
C LYS A 38 4.35 -2.77 -15.03
N PRO A 39 3.33 -3.08 -14.20
CA PRO A 39 1.93 -2.77 -14.51
C PRO A 39 1.84 -1.36 -15.09
N SER A 40 1.42 -1.28 -16.36
CA SER A 40 1.63 -0.07 -17.15
C SER A 40 0.39 0.84 -17.10
N SER A 41 -0.79 0.22 -17.05
CA SER A 41 -2.05 0.91 -16.91
C SER A 41 -2.40 1.17 -15.44
N GLN A 42 -3.15 2.25 -15.19
CA GLN A 42 -3.72 2.52 -13.87
C GLN A 42 -4.61 1.37 -13.37
N ARG A 43 -5.31 0.71 -14.30
CA ARG A 43 -6.19 -0.43 -14.01
C ARG A 43 -5.42 -1.61 -13.42
N GLU A 44 -4.35 -2.05 -14.09
CA GLU A 44 -3.52 -3.16 -13.60
C GLU A 44 -2.94 -2.85 -12.20
N LYS A 45 -2.43 -1.63 -12.01
CA LYS A 45 -1.86 -1.18 -10.73
C LYS A 45 -2.87 -1.28 -9.59
N MET A 46 -4.09 -0.78 -9.81
CA MET A 46 -5.13 -0.83 -8.78
C MET A 46 -5.57 -2.27 -8.50
N VAL A 47 -5.71 -3.11 -9.54
CA VAL A 47 -6.08 -4.52 -9.35
C VAL A 47 -5.02 -5.26 -8.55
N LEU A 48 -3.73 -5.08 -8.88
CA LEU A 48 -2.62 -5.65 -8.12
C LEU A 48 -2.61 -5.16 -6.67
N GLY A 49 -2.80 -3.85 -6.45
CA GLY A 49 -2.94 -3.28 -5.11
C GLY A 49 -4.05 -3.94 -4.29
N TYR A 50 -5.25 -4.09 -4.85
CA TYR A 50 -6.36 -4.78 -4.18
C TYR A 50 -6.09 -6.26 -3.91
N LEU A 51 -5.40 -6.98 -4.81
CA LEU A 51 -5.00 -8.36 -4.57
C LEU A 51 -4.11 -8.46 -3.32
N THR A 52 -3.14 -7.54 -3.14
CA THR A 52 -2.32 -7.54 -1.91
C THR A 52 -3.14 -7.34 -0.65
N THR A 53 -4.15 -6.46 -0.69
CA THR A 53 -5.09 -6.27 0.42
C THR A 53 -5.89 -7.54 0.72
N ILE A 54 -6.43 -8.18 -0.32
CA ILE A 54 -7.21 -9.40 -0.16
C ILE A 54 -6.34 -10.53 0.41
N CYS A 55 -5.09 -10.65 -0.03
CA CYS A 55 -4.14 -11.61 0.52
C CYS A 55 -3.94 -11.42 2.02
N ALA A 56 -3.66 -10.19 2.46
CA ALA A 56 -3.48 -9.89 3.88
C ALA A 56 -4.75 -10.15 4.71
N GLU A 57 -5.92 -9.78 4.20
CA GLU A 57 -7.19 -10.00 4.88
C GLU A 57 -7.62 -11.48 4.96
N LYS A 58 -7.20 -12.32 4.01
CA LYS A 58 -7.44 -13.78 4.02
C LYS A 58 -6.48 -14.52 4.96
N ASN A 59 -5.25 -14.02 5.09
CA ASN A 59 -4.22 -14.63 5.93
C ASN A 59 -4.34 -14.25 7.42
N ASP A 60 -5.06 -13.18 7.77
CA ASP A 60 -5.26 -12.71 9.15
C ASP A 60 -5.69 -13.86 10.11
N PRO A 61 -4.92 -14.18 11.18
CA PRO A 61 -3.87 -13.38 11.82
C PRO A 61 -2.43 -13.60 11.33
N ALA A 62 -2.18 -14.52 10.40
CA ALA A 62 -0.88 -14.70 9.78
C ALA A 62 -0.54 -13.55 8.81
N GLU A 63 0.75 -13.43 8.48
CA GLU A 63 1.24 -12.42 7.54
C GLU A 63 1.06 -12.91 6.10
N CYS A 64 0.55 -12.05 5.21
CA CYS A 64 0.72 -12.22 3.77
C CYS A 64 2.06 -11.61 3.35
N VAL A 65 2.99 -12.43 2.85
CA VAL A 65 4.34 -11.99 2.47
C VAL A 65 4.47 -11.97 0.95
N ILE A 66 4.70 -10.77 0.39
CA ILE A 66 4.88 -10.55 -1.04
C ILE A 66 6.35 -10.26 -1.34
N THR A 67 6.96 -11.09 -2.19
CA THR A 67 8.37 -10.94 -2.62
C THR A 67 8.56 -9.98 -3.78
N ARG A 68 7.47 -9.69 -4.52
CA ARG A 68 7.46 -8.72 -5.61
C ARG A 68 7.64 -7.28 -5.10
N SER A 69 8.45 -6.50 -5.82
CA SER A 69 8.75 -5.10 -5.54
C SER A 69 8.00 -4.15 -6.49
N GLY A 70 7.92 -2.87 -6.14
CA GLY A 70 7.37 -1.79 -6.97
C GLY A 70 5.85 -1.82 -7.15
N ILE A 71 5.11 -2.36 -6.18
CA ILE A 71 3.65 -2.49 -6.25
C ILE A 71 2.98 -1.15 -5.90
N ASP A 72 2.47 -0.44 -6.90
CA ASP A 72 1.59 0.71 -6.69
C ASP A 72 0.30 0.28 -5.96
N TYR A 73 -0.25 1.14 -5.11
CA TYR A 73 -1.46 0.87 -4.32
C TYR A 73 -1.40 -0.36 -3.39
N ALA A 74 -0.20 -0.84 -3.04
CA ALA A 74 -0.05 -1.94 -2.06
C ALA A 74 -0.84 -1.64 -0.78
N GLY A 75 -1.70 -2.56 -0.34
CA GLY A 75 -2.54 -2.39 0.86
C GLY A 75 -3.66 -1.34 0.73
N ILE A 76 -4.11 -1.02 -0.49
CA ILE A 76 -5.27 -0.12 -0.70
C ILE A 76 -6.52 -0.64 0.03
N GLU A 77 -7.19 0.22 0.80
CA GLU A 77 -8.36 -0.12 1.62
C GLU A 77 -8.16 -1.28 2.61
N LEU A 78 -6.91 -1.53 3.05
CA LEU A 78 -6.64 -2.56 4.05
C LEU A 78 -7.38 -2.25 5.36
N GLU A 79 -8.13 -3.25 5.85
CA GLU A 79 -8.99 -3.12 7.04
C GLU A 79 -8.48 -3.95 8.23
N ARG A 80 -7.81 -5.09 7.97
CA ARG A 80 -7.27 -6.02 8.98
C ARG A 80 -6.15 -6.87 8.37
N GLY A 81 -5.48 -7.68 9.18
CA GLY A 81 -4.35 -8.51 8.75
C GLY A 81 -3.03 -7.74 8.63
N THR A 82 -1.98 -8.47 8.24
CA THR A 82 -0.63 -7.94 8.06
C THR A 82 -0.13 -8.25 6.66
N LEU A 83 0.21 -7.19 5.91
CA LEU A 83 0.83 -7.25 4.59
C LEU A 83 2.31 -6.91 4.72
N VAL A 84 3.19 -7.82 4.27
CA VAL A 84 4.64 -7.61 4.21
C VAL A 84 5.09 -7.55 2.76
N ILE A 85 5.69 -6.44 2.34
CA ILE A 85 6.35 -6.30 1.04
C ILE A 85 7.86 -6.41 1.28
N ARG A 86 8.50 -7.47 0.77
CA ARG A 86 9.96 -7.72 0.96
C ARG A 86 10.86 -6.77 0.16
N GLY A 87 10.30 -6.03 -0.78
CA GLY A 87 10.99 -5.02 -1.57
C GLY A 87 10.42 -3.62 -1.34
N ASP A 88 10.36 -2.84 -2.41
CA ASP A 88 9.77 -1.52 -2.43
C ASP A 88 8.25 -1.62 -2.67
N ALA A 89 7.50 -0.72 -2.06
CA ALA A 89 6.16 -0.37 -2.51
C ALA A 89 6.23 0.77 -3.53
N GLY A 90 5.30 0.75 -4.48
CA GLY A 90 5.13 1.82 -5.44
C GLY A 90 4.41 3.04 -4.86
N ASP A 91 3.85 3.85 -5.75
CA ASP A 91 3.08 5.02 -5.38
C ASP A 91 1.76 4.62 -4.70
N ARG A 92 1.25 5.47 -3.81
CA ARG A 92 -0.07 5.32 -3.19
C ARG A 92 -0.25 4.08 -2.31
N ALA A 93 0.85 3.52 -1.80
CA ALA A 93 0.81 2.47 -0.79
C ALA A 93 -0.05 2.89 0.42
N GLY A 94 -0.91 2.00 0.91
CA GLY A 94 -1.81 2.27 2.04
C GLY A 94 -2.89 3.33 1.77
N THR A 95 -3.21 3.60 0.51
CA THR A 95 -4.33 4.50 0.17
C THR A 95 -5.60 3.99 0.83
N THR A 96 -6.35 4.90 1.47
CA THR A 96 -7.64 4.62 2.13
C THR A 96 -7.60 3.47 3.15
N MET A 97 -6.42 3.12 3.68
CA MET A 97 -6.24 2.12 4.73
C MET A 97 -7.02 2.52 6.00
N LYS A 98 -7.77 1.56 6.55
CA LYS A 98 -8.65 1.76 7.71
C LYS A 98 -8.15 1.00 8.96
N GLY A 99 -7.34 -0.04 8.76
CA GLY A 99 -6.82 -0.90 9.82
C GLY A 99 -5.75 -1.85 9.29
N GLY A 100 -5.33 -2.82 10.11
CA GLY A 100 -4.25 -3.74 9.77
C GLY A 100 -2.85 -3.09 9.82
N LYS A 101 -1.86 -3.83 9.29
CA LYS A 101 -0.46 -3.41 9.20
C LYS A 101 0.08 -3.60 7.79
N LEU A 102 0.76 -2.58 7.29
CA LEU A 102 1.54 -2.62 6.04
C LEU A 102 3.01 -2.43 6.41
N ILE A 103 3.83 -3.45 6.16
CA ILE A 103 5.27 -3.46 6.43
C ILE A 103 5.99 -3.55 5.09
N ILE A 104 6.88 -2.58 4.83
CA ILE A 104 7.63 -2.47 3.58
C ILE A 104 9.12 -2.51 3.96
N ASP A 105 9.81 -3.58 3.56
CA ASP A 105 11.23 -3.77 3.88
C ASP A 105 12.14 -2.78 3.12
N GLY A 106 11.65 -2.19 2.04
CA GLY A 106 12.31 -1.16 1.22
C GLY A 106 11.66 0.23 1.33
N SER A 107 11.56 0.90 0.18
CA SER A 107 11.02 2.25 0.04
C SER A 107 9.56 2.24 -0.41
N ALA A 108 8.79 3.24 -0.02
CA ALA A 108 7.45 3.53 -0.53
C ALA A 108 7.45 4.78 -1.43
N GLY A 109 6.56 4.79 -2.43
CA GLY A 109 6.43 5.88 -3.39
C GLY A 109 5.75 7.14 -2.87
N VAL A 110 5.30 7.98 -3.79
CA VAL A 110 4.58 9.23 -3.46
C VAL A 110 3.12 8.95 -3.09
N ASP A 111 2.47 9.89 -2.39
CA ASP A 111 1.10 9.73 -1.88
C ASP A 111 0.91 8.51 -0.96
N THR A 112 1.96 8.04 -0.31
CA THR A 112 1.87 6.94 0.67
C THR A 112 0.95 7.37 1.83
N GLY A 113 0.02 6.50 2.22
CA GLY A 113 -0.97 6.74 3.26
C GLY A 113 -2.09 7.72 2.86
N ARG A 114 -2.25 8.04 1.57
CA ARG A 114 -3.29 8.99 1.13
C ARG A 114 -4.67 8.55 1.61
N SER A 115 -5.33 9.43 2.35
CA SER A 115 -6.64 9.22 2.96
C SER A 115 -6.71 8.04 3.93
N MET A 116 -5.59 7.52 4.46
CA MET A 116 -5.63 6.51 5.51
C MET A 116 -6.32 7.08 6.76
N SER A 117 -7.25 6.33 7.34
CA SER A 117 -8.00 6.71 8.55
C SER A 117 -7.63 5.88 9.78
N GLY A 118 -6.93 4.76 9.59
CA GLY A 118 -6.45 3.89 10.65
C GLY A 118 -5.35 2.94 10.18
N GLY A 119 -4.95 2.02 11.05
CA GLY A 119 -3.87 1.08 10.79
C GLY A 119 -2.46 1.67 10.96
N GLU A 120 -1.46 0.88 10.57
CA GLU A 120 -0.04 1.24 10.65
C GLU A 120 0.69 0.97 9.33
N ILE A 121 1.49 1.93 8.88
CA ILE A 121 2.42 1.78 7.76
C ILE A 121 3.84 1.88 8.29
N HIS A 122 4.69 0.91 7.96
CA HIS A 122 6.12 0.87 8.28
C HIS A 122 6.92 0.75 6.99
N ALA A 123 7.91 1.62 6.78
CA ALA A 123 8.82 1.57 5.62
C ALA A 123 10.23 2.05 6.01
N LYS A 124 11.27 1.69 5.26
CA LYS A 124 12.60 2.33 5.47
C LYS A 124 12.56 3.79 5.03
N GLU A 125 12.11 4.03 3.81
CA GLU A 125 11.97 5.36 3.24
C GLU A 125 10.56 5.55 2.66
N ILE A 126 10.02 6.76 2.79
CA ILE A 126 8.79 7.15 2.09
C ILE A 126 9.09 8.40 1.26
N ARG A 127 9.00 8.29 -0.07
CA ARG A 127 9.29 9.41 -0.97
C ARG A 127 8.32 10.58 -0.79
N GLY A 128 7.05 10.29 -0.57
CA GLY A 128 6.03 11.30 -0.31
C GLY A 128 4.87 10.76 0.52
N ILE A 129 4.58 11.39 1.65
CA ILE A 129 3.41 11.08 2.48
C ILE A 129 2.23 11.95 2.02
N GLY A 130 1.14 11.30 1.58
CA GLY A 130 -0.10 11.98 1.16
C GLY A 130 -0.90 12.53 2.34
N PRO A 131 -1.99 13.30 2.12
CA PRO A 131 -2.86 13.77 3.20
C PRO A 131 -3.49 12.58 3.95
N THR A 132 -3.41 12.55 5.28
CA THR A 132 -3.94 11.46 6.11
C THR A 132 -5.14 11.91 6.94
N LEU A 133 -6.03 10.96 7.28
CA LEU A 133 -7.20 11.17 8.13
C LEU A 133 -7.05 10.58 9.54
N GLY A 134 -6.09 9.68 9.75
CA GLY A 134 -5.79 9.04 11.02
C GLY A 134 -4.70 7.97 10.88
N GLY A 135 -4.56 7.10 11.89
CA GLY A 135 -3.57 6.00 11.88
C GLY A 135 -2.14 6.42 12.25
N ARG A 136 -1.17 5.56 11.93
CA ARG A 136 0.25 5.75 12.26
C ARG A 136 1.15 5.42 11.10
N ILE A 137 2.17 6.25 10.87
CA ILE A 137 3.20 6.02 9.85
C ILE A 137 4.57 6.05 10.54
N TYR A 138 5.40 5.07 10.22
CA TYR A 138 6.77 4.93 10.71
C TYR A 138 7.70 4.82 9.50
N ALA A 139 8.70 5.71 9.45
CA ALA A 139 9.76 5.62 8.47
C ALA A 139 11.11 6.00 9.06
N GLU A 140 12.21 5.51 8.50
CA GLU A 140 13.55 6.01 8.85
C GLU A 140 13.79 7.37 8.17
N LYS A 141 13.36 7.49 6.91
CA LYS A 141 13.46 8.70 6.10
C LYS A 141 12.13 9.02 5.42
N ALA A 142 11.84 10.30 5.26
CA ALA A 142 10.75 10.75 4.42
C ALA A 142 11.19 11.93 3.56
N GLY A 143 10.74 11.95 2.30
CA GLY A 143 10.87 13.07 1.40
C GLY A 143 9.78 14.11 1.69
N SER A 144 8.83 14.27 0.77
CA SER A 144 7.75 15.23 0.95
C SER A 144 6.68 14.73 1.93
N VAL A 145 6.04 15.66 2.64
CA VAL A 145 4.87 15.38 3.48
C VAL A 145 3.81 16.39 3.11
N ALA A 146 2.63 15.92 2.69
CA ALA A 146 1.51 16.80 2.37
C ALA A 146 1.02 17.52 3.63
N PRO A 147 0.41 18.71 3.53
CA PRO A 147 -0.17 19.39 4.69
C PRO A 147 -1.41 18.65 5.22
N GLY A 148 -1.87 19.03 6.42
CA GLY A 148 -3.15 18.54 6.97
C GLY A 148 -3.12 17.11 7.52
N GLN A 149 -1.95 16.64 7.95
CA GLN A 149 -1.77 15.29 8.50
C GLN A 149 -2.58 15.10 9.80
N LYS A 150 -3.36 14.02 9.86
CA LYS A 150 -4.05 13.55 11.07
C LYS A 150 -3.47 12.25 11.62
N ALA A 151 -2.68 11.52 10.82
CA ALA A 151 -1.89 10.39 11.31
C ALA A 151 -0.78 10.86 12.26
N ARG A 152 -0.41 9.99 13.21
CA ARG A 152 0.83 10.17 13.98
C ARG A 152 1.99 9.65 13.15
N ILE A 153 2.85 10.54 12.68
CA ILE A 153 3.98 10.21 11.81
C ILE A 153 5.27 10.23 12.63
N PHE A 154 6.09 9.19 12.48
CA PHE A 154 7.39 9.05 13.13
C PHE A 154 8.47 8.89 12.07
N ILE A 155 9.46 9.79 12.06
CA ILE A 155 10.63 9.74 11.18
C ILE A 155 11.88 9.53 12.03
N ALA A 156 12.66 8.48 11.73
CA ALA A 156 13.81 8.05 12.53
C ALA A 156 13.47 7.94 14.03
N GLY A 157 12.29 7.37 14.33
CA GLY A 157 11.77 7.20 15.70
C GLY A 157 11.25 8.47 16.37
N LYS A 158 11.35 9.65 15.74
CA LYS A 158 10.90 10.93 16.31
C LYS A 158 9.53 11.33 15.73
N PRO A 159 8.58 11.77 16.57
CA PRO A 159 7.29 12.24 16.08
C PRO A 159 7.48 13.51 15.23
N LEU A 160 6.86 13.55 14.05
CA LEU A 160 6.83 14.72 13.18
C LEU A 160 5.95 15.80 13.83
N LYS A 161 6.53 16.97 14.11
CA LYS A 161 5.80 18.09 14.70
C LYS A 161 4.96 18.80 13.62
N THR A 162 3.64 18.73 13.73
CA THR A 162 2.69 19.44 12.89
C THR A 162 2.79 20.95 13.16
N GLY A 163 3.70 21.63 12.46
CA GLY A 163 3.95 23.07 12.62
C GLY A 163 5.15 23.64 11.85
N ILE A 164 6.03 22.80 11.29
CA ILE A 164 7.27 23.24 10.60
C ILE A 164 7.22 22.98 9.08
N LEU A 165 6.08 22.58 8.53
CA LEU A 165 5.94 22.21 7.12
C LEU A 165 6.04 23.37 6.10
N GLY A 166 6.32 24.59 6.54
CA GLY A 166 6.54 25.73 5.65
C GLY A 166 7.96 25.87 5.08
N ARG A 167 8.96 25.12 5.55
CA ARG A 167 10.36 25.29 5.11
C ARG A 167 11.21 24.02 5.26
N LEU A 168 11.05 23.05 4.36
CA LEU A 168 12.15 22.13 4.04
C LEU A 168 12.11 21.86 2.53
N GLY A 169 12.64 22.83 1.78
CA GLY A 169 13.34 22.52 0.54
C GLY A 169 14.78 22.18 0.91
N LEU A 170 15.11 20.89 0.89
CA LEU A 170 16.46 20.35 0.83
C LEU A 170 16.43 19.23 -0.20
#